data_AF-Q8GPD1-F1
#
_entry.id   AF-Q8GPD1-F1
#
_cell.length_a   1.000
_cell.length_b   1.000
_cell.length_c   1.000
_cell.angle_alpha   90.00
_cell.angle_beta   90.00
_cell.angle_gamma   90.00
#
_symmetry.space_group_name_H-M   'P 1'
#
loop_
_entity.id
_entity.type
_entity.pdbx_description
1 polymer ?
#
loop_
_entity_poly.entity_id
_entity_poly.type
_entity_poly.pdbx_seq_one_letter_code
_entity_poly.pdbx_strand_id
1 'polypeptide(L)'
;MYKIKFYKSDIIIIVSFLLMILTYFYPLAQIGWFMFGCFSIALVFSWKAPKELIYLQLFFVLQFQHYVSSQILPNTVSYFTDVVTLIIFLHLVREVPKNRFNKLEKVIIFSSILFIFLGFMSNYYNNFDILKYAWAVRNNIRIFIFFVASSYFIDFSMVNKTNRLLKIAFTFNTIMVLIQFFTLPFAADFIGGIFGHSVGVANTYIHILLLYFLCYSLVNYLNRQISVITLLYYLIPIFLISAVAELKILYVEAVILFIIISLFSKKSIQSVFKFLLIGIMLLVGTIVTLPILVQISPFFKDFFNIENILKIAGGSYTGQDDISRLKAISYVQTRFFHNDVIKNWIGIGLGNAEQSQFSFLQSPFFLQYERTRYNWFTLPFVMVETGLIGVVIFIYPYIYALIELILKVKKEPSTIIAIALLSTVPLLYIYNLTLRTEIGYLFVYLIASHLPKSSKVSN
;
A
#
# COMPACT_ATOMS: atom_id res chain seq x y z
N MET A 1 -11.01 30.98 -1.66
CA MET A 1 -9.84 30.89 -0.76
C MET A 1 -10.28 30.12 0.49
N TYR A 2 -9.96 28.83 0.60
CA TYR A 2 -10.32 28.02 1.78
C TYR A 2 -9.46 28.50 2.97
N LYS A 3 -10.07 29.02 4.03
CA LYS A 3 -9.37 29.27 5.31
C LYS A 3 -8.84 27.94 5.83
N ILE A 4 -7.52 27.74 5.79
CA ILE A 4 -6.88 26.58 6.43
C ILE A 4 -7.05 26.78 7.94
N LYS A 5 -7.99 26.05 8.54
CA LYS A 5 -8.16 26.02 9.99
C LYS A 5 -7.01 25.19 10.55
N PHE A 6 -6.04 25.84 11.19
CA PHE A 6 -4.89 25.20 11.82
C PHE A 6 -5.29 24.67 13.19
N TYR A 7 -5.10 23.39 13.45
CA TYR A 7 -5.39 22.77 14.75
C TYR A 7 -4.10 22.53 15.53
N LYS A 8 -4.17 22.53 16.87
CA LYS A 8 -3.02 22.17 17.71
C LYS A 8 -2.41 20.80 17.34
N SER A 9 -3.24 19.85 16.91
CA SER A 9 -2.79 18.55 16.40
C SER A 9 -1.90 18.66 15.18
N ASP A 10 -2.11 19.67 14.33
CA ASP A 10 -1.35 19.84 13.09
C ASP A 10 0.08 20.30 13.38
N ILE A 11 0.28 21.09 14.44
CA ILE A 11 1.61 21.49 14.93
C ILE A 11 2.43 20.25 15.30
N ILE A 12 1.84 19.30 16.05
CA ILE A 12 2.54 18.08 16.47
C ILE A 12 2.97 17.25 15.25
N ILE A 13 2.08 17.10 14.26
CA ILE A 13 2.38 16.38 13.02
C ILE A 13 3.49 17.08 12.23
N ILE A 14 3.44 18.40 12.11
CA ILE A 14 4.47 19.17 11.40
C ILE A 14 5.82 19.06 12.10
N VAL A 15 5.84 19.21 13.44
CA VAL A 15 7.07 19.07 14.23
C VAL A 15 7.64 17.66 14.08
N SER A 16 6.82 16.59 14.09
CA SER A 16 7.33 15.24 13.90
C SER A 16 7.97 15.04 12.53
N PHE A 17 7.35 15.56 11.46
CA PHE A 17 7.95 15.50 10.12
C PHE A 17 9.21 16.37 10.01
N LEU A 18 9.28 17.54 10.66
CA LEU A 18 10.49 18.37 10.70
C LEU A 18 11.64 17.67 11.42
N LEU A 19 11.38 17.00 12.55
CA LEU A 19 12.37 16.18 13.25
C LEU A 19 12.89 15.04 12.37
N MET A 20 12.01 14.44 11.57
CA MET A 20 12.37 13.43 10.58
C MET A 20 13.19 13.99 9.40
N ILE A 21 12.94 15.25 8.98
CA ILE A 21 13.83 15.91 8.00
C ILE A 21 15.22 16.07 8.60
N LEU A 22 15.31 16.50 9.86
CA LEU A 22 16.58 16.73 10.53
C LEU A 22 17.45 15.47 10.56
N THR A 23 16.84 14.28 10.67
CA THR A 23 17.56 13.01 10.69
C THR A 23 18.25 12.63 9.38
N TYR A 24 17.89 13.25 8.25
CA TYR A 24 18.65 13.08 7.00
C TYR A 24 20.00 13.80 7.01
N PHE A 25 20.09 14.94 7.69
CA PHE A 25 21.32 15.72 7.79
C PHE A 25 22.17 15.26 8.97
N TYR A 26 21.52 14.83 10.04
CA TYR A 26 22.15 14.36 11.27
C TYR A 26 21.48 13.05 11.69
N PRO A 27 22.04 11.86 11.35
CA PRO A 27 21.42 10.56 11.60
C PRO A 27 21.46 10.19 13.10
N LEU A 28 20.76 10.97 13.90
CA LEU A 28 20.73 10.92 15.35
C LEU A 28 19.66 9.91 15.79
N ALA A 29 20.12 8.73 16.22
CA ALA A 29 19.25 7.69 16.79
C ALA A 29 18.40 8.21 17.95
N GLN A 30 18.87 9.22 18.69
CA GLN A 30 18.14 9.85 19.79
C GLN A 30 16.79 10.44 19.33
N ILE A 31 16.73 11.03 18.13
CA ILE A 31 15.47 11.57 17.58
C ILE A 31 14.49 10.43 17.29
N GLY A 32 14.98 9.35 16.66
CA GLY A 32 14.18 8.16 16.40
C GLY A 32 13.62 7.53 17.68
N TRP A 33 14.46 7.35 18.71
CA TRP A 33 14.05 6.80 20.00
C TRP A 33 13.10 7.72 20.77
N PHE A 34 13.32 9.03 20.73
CA PHE A 34 12.41 10.02 21.30
C PHE A 34 11.02 9.94 20.65
N MET A 35 10.97 9.88 19.31
CA MET A 35 9.71 9.69 18.59
C MET A 35 9.06 8.34 18.96
N PHE A 36 9.83 7.26 19.06
CA PHE A 36 9.30 5.95 19.44
C PHE A 36 8.69 5.96 20.84
N GLY A 37 9.35 6.63 21.79
CA GLY A 37 8.83 6.87 23.14
C GLY A 37 7.50 7.63 23.12
N CYS A 38 7.40 8.70 22.32
CA CYS A 38 6.15 9.45 22.15
C CYS A 38 5.00 8.56 21.63
N PHE A 39 5.26 7.71 20.64
CA PHE A 39 4.25 6.77 20.10
C PHE A 39 3.86 5.69 21.12
N SER A 40 4.82 5.20 21.92
CA SER A 40 4.57 4.23 22.99
C SER A 40 3.70 4.83 24.10
N ILE A 41 3.95 6.08 24.49
CA ILE A 41 3.11 6.81 25.44
C ILE A 41 1.70 7.03 24.85
N ALA A 42 1.61 7.46 23.59
CA ALA A 42 0.33 7.65 22.91
C ALA A 42 -0.49 6.35 22.80
N LEU A 43 0.16 5.20 22.61
CA LEU A 43 -0.46 3.88 22.66
C LEU A 43 -1.10 3.61 24.03
N VAL A 44 -0.35 3.85 25.11
CA VAL A 44 -0.86 3.67 26.48
C VAL A 44 -2.06 4.56 26.76
N PHE A 45 -2.07 5.82 26.31
CA PHE A 45 -3.24 6.70 26.50
C PHE A 45 -4.44 6.31 25.62
N SER A 46 -4.18 5.76 24.44
CA SER A 46 -5.22 5.45 23.44
C SER A 46 -5.70 4.00 23.49
N TRP A 47 -5.19 3.17 24.41
CA TRP A 47 -5.41 1.71 24.38
C TRP A 47 -6.87 1.28 24.45
N LYS A 48 -7.76 2.10 25.02
CA LYS A 48 -9.23 1.85 25.08
C LYS A 48 -10.01 2.45 23.91
N ALA A 49 -9.37 3.22 23.04
CA ALA A 49 -10.00 3.98 21.96
C ALA A 49 -9.57 3.42 20.59
N PRO A 50 -10.27 2.40 20.04
CA PRO A 50 -9.83 1.73 18.81
C PRO A 50 -9.68 2.67 17.61
N LYS A 51 -10.49 3.74 17.53
CA LYS A 51 -10.38 4.79 16.50
C LYS A 51 -9.03 5.53 16.57
N GLU A 52 -8.58 5.85 17.78
CA GLU A 52 -7.29 6.53 18.00
C GLU A 52 -6.12 5.57 17.78
N LEU A 53 -6.27 4.27 18.06
CA LEU A 53 -5.28 3.25 17.70
C LEU A 53 -5.08 3.13 16.19
N ILE A 54 -6.17 3.17 15.41
CA ILE A 54 -6.10 3.21 13.93
C ILE A 54 -5.32 4.46 13.49
N TYR A 55 -5.64 5.63 14.05
CA TYR A 55 -4.92 6.88 13.74
C TYR A 55 -3.42 6.75 14.05
N LEU A 56 -3.10 6.24 15.24
CA LEU A 56 -1.73 6.05 15.71
C LEU A 56 -0.95 5.13 14.78
N GLN A 57 -1.53 4.01 14.36
CA GLN A 57 -0.88 3.08 13.44
C GLN A 57 -0.60 3.70 12.08
N LEU A 58 -1.55 4.46 11.52
CA LEU A 58 -1.34 5.17 10.24
C LEU A 58 -0.26 6.23 10.35
N PHE A 59 -0.26 6.99 11.45
CA PHE A 59 0.78 7.99 11.69
C PHE A 59 2.15 7.35 11.88
N PHE A 60 2.21 6.20 12.55
CA PHE A 60 3.44 5.43 12.73
C PHE A 60 3.99 4.96 11.38
N VAL A 61 3.15 4.38 10.51
CA VAL A 61 3.55 3.91 9.17
C VAL A 61 4.12 5.06 8.31
N LEU A 62 3.56 6.26 8.41
CA LEU A 62 4.02 7.45 7.68
C LEU A 62 5.35 8.04 8.20
N GLN A 63 5.82 7.63 9.38
CA GLN A 63 7.00 8.20 10.05
C GLN A 63 8.14 7.18 10.17
N PHE A 64 7.84 5.97 10.66
CA PHE A 64 8.87 5.04 11.12
C PHE A 64 9.58 4.27 10.03
N GLN A 65 8.98 4.18 8.84
CA GLN A 65 9.64 3.56 7.71
C GLN A 65 10.93 4.31 7.35
N HIS A 66 10.99 5.65 7.51
CA HIS A 66 12.22 6.40 7.34
C HIS A 66 13.31 5.95 8.33
N TYR A 67 13.04 5.99 9.64
CA TYR A 67 14.05 5.66 10.64
C TYR A 67 14.60 4.24 10.49
N VAL A 68 13.73 3.30 10.10
CA VAL A 68 14.11 1.90 9.88
C VAL A 68 14.95 1.74 8.62
N SER A 69 14.50 2.27 7.49
CA SER A 69 15.21 2.12 6.21
C SER A 69 16.51 2.94 6.13
N SER A 70 16.62 4.02 6.91
CA SER A 70 17.86 4.78 7.10
C SER A 70 18.78 4.19 8.16
N GLN A 71 18.47 3.00 8.71
CA GLN A 71 19.25 2.30 9.74
C GLN A 71 19.46 3.11 11.04
N ILE A 72 18.64 4.13 11.28
CA ILE A 72 18.65 4.94 12.50
C ILE A 72 18.05 4.14 13.66
N LEU A 73 17.03 3.34 13.37
CA LEU A 73 16.38 2.43 14.30
C LEU A 73 16.40 1.00 13.76
N PRO A 74 16.42 -0.02 14.65
CA PRO A 74 16.37 -1.40 14.22
C PRO A 74 14.99 -1.73 13.61
N ASN A 75 14.98 -2.66 12.65
CA ASN A 75 13.78 -3.21 12.01
C ASN A 75 12.73 -3.75 13.00
N THR A 76 13.13 -4.12 14.22
CA THR A 76 12.23 -4.58 15.29
C THR A 76 11.21 -3.54 15.70
N VAL A 77 11.49 -2.24 15.49
CA VAL A 77 10.55 -1.15 15.77
C VAL A 77 9.28 -1.27 14.91
N SER A 78 9.36 -1.83 13.71
CA SER A 78 8.20 -2.04 12.83
C SER A 78 7.12 -2.95 13.46
N TYR A 79 7.50 -3.81 14.42
CA TYR A 79 6.57 -4.67 15.17
C TYR A 79 5.63 -3.91 16.10
N PHE A 80 5.85 -2.61 16.33
CA PHE A 80 4.87 -1.75 16.99
C PHE A 80 3.50 -1.83 16.31
N THR A 81 3.48 -1.90 14.97
CA THR A 81 2.22 -2.04 14.21
C THR A 81 1.47 -3.33 14.53
N ASP A 82 2.17 -4.41 14.89
CA ASP A 82 1.54 -5.67 15.26
C ASP A 82 0.94 -5.59 16.67
N VAL A 83 1.62 -4.93 17.61
CA VAL A 83 1.08 -4.68 18.96
C VAL A 83 -0.22 -3.86 18.86
N VAL A 84 -0.21 -2.80 18.06
CA VAL A 84 -1.41 -1.98 17.85
C VAL A 84 -2.52 -2.78 17.18
N THR A 85 -2.19 -3.57 16.13
CA THR A 85 -3.16 -4.43 15.44
C THR A 85 -3.76 -5.48 16.36
N LEU A 86 -2.96 -6.06 17.25
CA LEU A 86 -3.43 -7.03 18.25
C LEU A 86 -4.41 -6.37 19.23
N ILE A 87 -4.10 -5.18 19.75
CA ILE A 87 -5.02 -4.46 20.64
C ILE A 87 -6.33 -4.12 19.91
N ILE A 88 -6.24 -3.66 18.66
CA ILE A 88 -7.42 -3.41 17.81
C ILE A 88 -8.24 -4.69 17.61
N PHE A 89 -7.57 -5.83 17.38
CA PHE A 89 -8.24 -7.12 17.25
C PHE A 89 -8.98 -7.53 18.52
N LEU A 90 -8.36 -7.33 19.69
CA LEU A 90 -9.03 -7.59 20.98
C LEU A 90 -10.28 -6.73 21.16
N HIS A 91 -10.26 -5.47 20.72
CA HIS A 91 -11.46 -4.63 20.71
C HIS A 91 -12.52 -5.13 19.74
N LEU A 92 -12.13 -5.53 18.52
CA LEU A 92 -13.04 -6.15 17.55
C LEU A 92 -13.75 -7.35 18.18
N VAL A 93 -13.00 -8.31 18.72
CA VAL A 93 -13.53 -9.53 19.35
C VAL A 93 -14.47 -9.21 20.52
N ARG A 94 -14.11 -8.25 21.37
CA ARG A 94 -14.93 -7.83 22.51
C ARG A 94 -16.26 -7.19 22.10
N GLU A 95 -16.30 -6.51 20.95
CA GLU A 95 -17.51 -5.85 20.46
C GLU A 95 -18.38 -6.72 19.54
N VAL A 96 -17.89 -7.87 19.06
CA VAL A 96 -18.66 -8.82 18.22
C VAL A 96 -20.05 -9.15 18.79
N PRO A 97 -20.24 -9.41 20.10
CA PRO A 97 -21.56 -9.74 20.64
C PRO A 97 -22.56 -8.59 20.54
N LYS A 98 -22.06 -7.34 20.46
CA LYS A 98 -22.88 -6.13 20.50
C LYS A 98 -23.34 -5.68 19.11
N ASN A 99 -22.61 -6.04 18.06
CA ASN A 99 -22.86 -5.56 16.70
C ASN A 99 -22.66 -6.65 15.65
N ARG A 100 -23.57 -6.71 14.67
CA ARG A 100 -23.45 -7.64 13.55
C ARG A 100 -22.48 -7.08 12.51
N PHE A 101 -21.41 -7.81 12.17
CA PHE A 101 -20.57 -7.47 11.02
C PHE A 101 -21.39 -7.30 9.74
N ASN A 102 -21.02 -6.34 8.90
CA ASN A 102 -21.58 -6.13 7.58
C ASN A 102 -21.12 -7.25 6.61
N LYS A 103 -21.70 -7.29 5.40
CA LYS A 103 -21.43 -8.36 4.42
C LYS A 103 -19.97 -8.40 3.97
N LEU A 104 -19.34 -7.24 3.74
CA LEU A 104 -17.93 -7.15 3.36
C LEU A 104 -17.01 -7.62 4.49
N GLU A 105 -17.25 -7.15 5.72
CA GLU A 105 -16.49 -7.57 6.90
C GLU A 105 -16.53 -9.10 7.07
N LYS A 106 -17.71 -9.72 6.90
CA LYS A 106 -17.86 -11.18 6.92
C LYS A 106 -17.09 -11.88 5.80
N VAL A 107 -17.09 -11.33 4.59
CA VAL A 107 -16.32 -11.88 3.46
C VAL A 107 -14.83 -11.82 3.73
N ILE A 108 -14.33 -10.71 4.28
CA ILE A 108 -12.92 -10.57 4.65
C ILE A 108 -12.57 -11.63 5.71
N ILE A 109 -13.35 -11.72 6.80
CA ILE A 109 -13.12 -12.69 7.88
C ILE A 109 -13.14 -14.13 7.36
N PHE A 110 -14.16 -14.49 6.57
CA PHE A 110 -14.31 -15.84 6.01
C PHE A 110 -13.13 -16.18 5.09
N SER A 111 -12.72 -15.26 4.23
CA SER A 111 -11.58 -15.48 3.32
C SER A 111 -10.27 -15.62 4.10
N SER A 112 -10.07 -14.84 5.16
CA SER A 112 -8.91 -14.98 6.05
C SER A 112 -8.88 -16.34 6.74
N ILE A 113 -10.02 -16.81 7.29
CA ILE A 113 -10.10 -18.14 7.92
C ILE A 113 -9.82 -19.25 6.89
N LEU A 114 -10.43 -19.16 5.71
CA LEU A 114 -10.24 -20.13 4.63
C LEU A 114 -8.78 -20.16 4.15
N PHE A 115 -8.12 -18.99 4.06
CA PHE A 115 -6.70 -18.88 3.70
C PHE A 115 -5.79 -19.54 4.74
N ILE A 116 -6.01 -19.26 6.03
CA ILE A 116 -5.28 -19.90 7.15
C ILE A 116 -5.46 -21.41 7.11
N PHE A 117 -6.70 -21.88 6.94
CA PHE A 117 -7.04 -23.30 6.88
C PHE A 117 -6.38 -23.97 5.67
N LEU A 118 -6.47 -23.40 4.48
CA LEU A 118 -5.81 -23.90 3.28
C LEU A 118 -4.28 -23.98 3.49
N GLY A 119 -3.69 -22.94 4.05
CA GLY A 119 -2.27 -22.90 4.38
C GLY A 119 -1.85 -23.99 5.36
N PHE A 120 -2.70 -24.33 6.33
CA PHE A 120 -2.48 -25.46 7.24
C PHE A 120 -2.60 -26.81 6.51
N MET A 121 -3.65 -27.01 5.70
CA MET A 121 -3.84 -28.24 4.93
C MET A 121 -2.69 -28.48 3.93
N SER A 122 -2.18 -27.42 3.33
CA SER A 122 -1.04 -27.47 2.41
C SER A 122 0.28 -27.88 3.09
N ASN A 123 0.40 -27.65 4.40
CA ASN A 123 1.52 -28.17 5.19
C ASN A 123 1.48 -29.69 5.39
N TYR A 124 0.37 -30.38 5.09
CA TYR A 124 0.25 -31.84 5.28
C TYR A 124 1.33 -32.64 4.55
N TYR A 125 1.80 -32.14 3.39
CA TYR A 125 2.82 -32.79 2.58
C TYR A 125 4.26 -32.28 2.82
N ASN A 126 4.45 -31.35 3.76
CA ASN A 126 5.72 -30.67 4.00
C ASN A 126 6.05 -30.65 5.51
N ASN A 127 7.28 -30.28 5.85
CA ASN A 127 7.71 -30.23 7.26
C ASN A 127 7.09 -29.04 7.98
N PHE A 128 5.92 -29.25 8.58
CA PHE A 128 5.20 -28.23 9.35
C PHE A 128 6.06 -27.70 10.50
N ASP A 129 6.23 -26.38 10.54
CA ASP A 129 6.87 -25.65 11.62
C ASP A 129 5.90 -24.59 12.15
N ILE A 130 5.50 -24.74 13.41
CA ILE A 130 4.50 -23.88 14.05
C ILE A 130 4.93 -22.41 14.12
N LEU A 131 6.22 -22.12 14.29
CA LEU A 131 6.72 -20.75 14.39
C LEU A 131 6.70 -20.08 13.03
N LYS A 132 7.15 -20.78 11.98
CA LYS A 132 7.10 -20.28 10.59
C LYS A 132 5.67 -20.13 10.10
N TYR A 133 4.79 -21.07 10.45
CA TYR A 133 3.37 -20.98 10.16
C TYR A 133 2.73 -19.75 10.82
N ALA A 134 2.92 -19.55 12.12
CA ALA A 134 2.40 -18.39 12.84
C ALA A 134 2.94 -17.06 12.26
N TRP A 135 4.22 -17.04 11.88
CA TRP A 135 4.86 -15.89 11.25
C TRP A 135 4.23 -15.57 9.88
N ALA A 136 3.98 -16.57 9.04
CA ALA A 136 3.30 -16.37 7.76
C ALA A 136 1.83 -15.98 7.93
N VAL A 137 1.12 -16.49 8.95
CA VAL A 137 -0.24 -16.03 9.30
C VAL A 137 -0.20 -14.55 9.65
N ARG A 138 0.75 -14.12 10.50
CA ARG A 138 0.95 -12.70 10.83
C ARG A 138 1.13 -11.86 9.58
N ASN A 139 2.04 -12.25 8.68
CA ASN A 139 2.39 -11.45 7.49
C ASN A 139 1.22 -11.28 6.51
N ASN A 140 0.37 -12.30 6.36
CA ASN A 140 -0.74 -12.27 5.41
C ASN A 140 -2.05 -11.73 6.03
N ILE A 141 -2.31 -11.97 7.32
CA ILE A 141 -3.64 -11.75 7.91
C ILE A 141 -3.77 -10.41 8.66
N ARG A 142 -2.68 -9.84 9.18
CA ARG A 142 -2.71 -8.58 9.94
C ARG A 142 -3.37 -7.42 9.19
N ILE A 143 -3.17 -7.33 7.87
CA ILE A 143 -3.76 -6.29 7.02
C ILE A 143 -5.28 -6.49 6.89
N PHE A 144 -5.77 -7.73 6.79
CA PHE A 144 -7.21 -8.02 6.76
C PHE A 144 -7.89 -7.71 8.10
N ILE A 145 -7.23 -8.02 9.22
CA ILE A 145 -7.71 -7.63 10.56
C ILE A 145 -7.86 -6.10 10.63
N PHE A 146 -6.83 -5.38 10.20
CA PHE A 146 -6.85 -3.92 10.18
C PHE A 146 -7.88 -3.34 9.20
N PHE A 147 -8.16 -4.03 8.09
CA PHE A 147 -9.19 -3.64 7.13
C PHE A 147 -10.59 -3.74 7.75
N VAL A 148 -10.91 -4.88 8.39
CA VAL A 148 -12.17 -5.04 9.13
C VAL A 148 -12.30 -3.98 10.21
N ALA A 149 -11.26 -3.78 11.02
CA ALA A 149 -11.24 -2.76 12.07
C ALA A 149 -11.47 -1.35 11.53
N SER A 150 -10.80 -1.00 10.43
CA SER A 150 -10.97 0.31 9.79
C SER A 150 -12.40 0.47 9.28
N SER A 151 -12.98 -0.54 8.63
CA SER A 151 -14.37 -0.45 8.15
C SER A 151 -15.40 -0.35 9.28
N TYR A 152 -15.11 -0.95 10.43
CA TYR A 152 -16.03 -1.05 11.55
C TYR A 152 -15.95 0.16 12.50
N PHE A 153 -14.74 0.60 12.90
CA PHE A 153 -14.58 1.61 13.94
C PHE A 153 -14.56 3.05 13.43
N ILE A 154 -14.16 3.33 12.18
CA ILE A 154 -13.89 4.72 11.78
C ILE A 154 -15.17 5.53 11.57
N ASP A 155 -15.21 6.75 12.08
CA ASP A 155 -16.28 7.72 11.86
C ASP A 155 -15.83 8.88 10.95
N PHE A 156 -16.73 9.82 10.65
CA PHE A 156 -16.41 10.95 9.76
C PHE A 156 -15.37 11.90 10.35
N SER A 157 -15.38 12.08 11.68
CA SER A 157 -14.40 12.91 12.39
C SER A 157 -12.98 12.36 12.22
N MET A 158 -12.83 11.05 12.40
CA MET A 158 -11.58 10.32 12.22
C MET A 158 -11.09 10.41 10.76
N VAL A 159 -11.97 10.24 9.78
CA VAL A 159 -11.61 10.40 8.36
C VAL A 159 -11.06 11.80 8.07
N ASN A 160 -11.69 12.85 8.60
CA ASN A 160 -11.19 14.22 8.44
C ASN A 160 -9.83 14.44 9.11
N LYS A 161 -9.65 13.90 10.33
CA LYS A 161 -8.37 13.97 11.06
C LYS A 161 -7.24 13.32 10.24
N THR A 162 -7.46 12.12 9.72
CA THR A 162 -6.47 11.42 8.90
C THR A 162 -6.24 12.10 7.55
N ASN A 163 -7.27 12.67 6.92
CA ASN A 163 -7.10 13.41 5.67
C ASN A 163 -6.17 14.62 5.83
N ARG A 164 -6.17 15.28 7.00
CA ARG A 164 -5.18 16.34 7.30
C ARG A 164 -3.77 15.77 7.43
N LEU A 165 -3.61 14.68 8.20
CA LEU A 165 -2.33 13.98 8.33
C LEU A 165 -1.75 13.61 6.97
N LEU A 166 -2.55 13.02 6.07
CA LEU A 166 -2.11 12.60 4.74
C LEU A 166 -1.69 13.79 3.86
N LYS A 167 -2.40 14.91 3.92
CA LYS A 167 -2.04 16.12 3.16
C LYS A 167 -0.71 16.72 3.63
N ILE A 168 -0.50 16.75 4.95
CA ILE A 168 0.79 17.16 5.54
C ILE A 168 1.87 16.17 5.10
N ALA A 169 1.64 14.86 5.24
CA ALA A 169 2.58 13.82 4.84
C ALA A 169 2.96 13.90 3.35
N PHE A 170 2.00 14.15 2.45
CA PHE A 170 2.28 14.34 1.02
C PHE A 170 3.15 15.57 0.73
N THR A 171 2.87 16.69 1.43
CA THR A 171 3.68 17.91 1.33
C THR A 171 5.12 17.63 1.76
N PHE A 172 5.28 17.03 2.94
CA PHE A 172 6.59 16.68 3.47
C PHE A 172 7.30 15.64 2.60
N ASN A 173 6.57 14.66 2.05
CA ASN A 173 7.13 13.68 1.12
C ASN A 173 7.71 14.35 -0.12
N THR A 174 6.99 15.31 -0.68
CA THR A 174 7.47 16.09 -1.83
C THR A 174 8.75 16.83 -1.48
N ILE A 175 8.77 17.54 -0.35
CA ILE A 175 9.98 18.26 0.12
C ILE A 175 11.15 17.29 0.30
N MET A 176 10.90 16.14 0.93
CA MET A 176 11.94 15.14 1.20
C MET A 176 12.49 14.50 -0.06
N VAL A 177 11.65 14.20 -1.06
CA VAL A 177 12.15 13.70 -2.36
C VAL A 177 13.02 14.75 -3.04
N LEU A 178 12.63 16.03 -3.01
CA LEU A 178 13.45 17.10 -3.59
C LEU A 178 14.81 17.22 -2.89
N ILE A 179 14.85 17.14 -1.56
CA ILE A 179 16.10 17.12 -0.79
C ILE A 179 16.94 15.88 -1.16
N GLN A 180 16.32 14.71 -1.21
CA GLN A 180 17.01 13.45 -1.54
C GLN A 180 17.64 13.49 -2.93
N PHE A 181 16.95 14.09 -3.90
CA PHE A 181 17.40 14.12 -5.29
C PHE A 181 18.41 15.23 -5.59
N PHE A 182 18.20 16.44 -5.07
CA PHE A 182 19.05 17.59 -5.40
C PHE A 182 20.21 17.81 -4.44
N THR A 183 20.09 17.37 -3.19
CA THR A 183 21.08 17.65 -2.13
C THR A 183 21.83 16.41 -1.67
N LEU A 184 21.17 15.24 -1.68
CA LEU A 184 21.76 13.98 -1.24
C LEU A 184 22.15 13.12 -2.45
N PRO A 185 23.07 12.15 -2.31
CA PRO A 185 23.52 11.31 -3.41
C PRO A 185 22.53 10.18 -3.76
N PHE A 186 21.23 10.35 -3.48
CA PHE A 186 20.22 9.33 -3.75
C PHE A 186 19.64 9.49 -5.15
N ALA A 187 19.40 8.36 -5.83
CA ALA A 187 18.81 8.32 -7.17
C ALA A 187 17.93 7.08 -7.34
N ALA A 188 16.98 7.15 -8.27
CA ALA A 188 16.13 6.03 -8.67
C ALA A 188 15.47 5.31 -7.46
N ASP A 189 15.62 3.99 -7.36
CA ASP A 189 15.00 3.14 -6.33
C ASP A 189 15.39 3.49 -4.87
N PHE A 190 16.38 4.37 -4.67
CA PHE A 190 16.77 4.88 -3.34
C PHE A 190 15.96 6.11 -2.91
N ILE A 191 15.03 6.62 -3.73
CA ILE A 191 14.26 7.82 -3.41
C ILE A 191 12.88 7.44 -2.86
N GLY A 192 12.71 7.56 -1.54
CA GLY A 192 11.47 7.21 -0.84
C GLY A 192 10.78 8.36 -0.11
N GLY A 193 11.33 9.58 -0.14
CA GLY A 193 10.77 10.73 0.57
C GLY A 193 10.65 10.47 2.09
N ILE A 194 9.44 10.60 2.64
CA ILE A 194 9.20 10.33 4.08
C ILE A 194 9.34 8.85 4.47
N PHE A 195 9.51 7.95 3.50
CA PHE A 195 9.66 6.52 3.73
C PHE A 195 11.12 6.05 3.68
N GLY A 196 12.08 6.98 3.61
CA GLY A 196 13.50 6.64 3.65
C GLY A 196 14.12 6.41 2.28
N HIS A 197 15.16 5.56 2.24
CA HIS A 197 15.99 5.35 1.05
C HIS A 197 16.43 3.88 0.85
N SER A 198 15.71 2.90 1.40
CA SER A 198 15.99 1.49 1.14
C SER A 198 15.37 1.03 -0.18
N VAL A 199 16.18 0.39 -1.02
CA VAL A 199 15.77 -0.17 -2.33
C VAL A 199 14.51 -1.04 -2.19
N GLY A 200 13.57 -0.89 -3.12
CA GLY A 200 12.34 -1.67 -3.23
C GLY A 200 11.26 -1.33 -2.18
N VAL A 201 11.66 -1.06 -0.94
CA VAL A 201 10.74 -0.70 0.15
C VAL A 201 10.29 0.75 0.03
N ALA A 202 11.23 1.67 -0.17
CA ALA A 202 10.97 3.10 -0.41
C ALA A 202 9.92 3.29 -1.53
N ASN A 203 10.17 2.65 -2.67
CA ASN A 203 9.30 2.70 -3.85
C ASN A 203 7.92 2.10 -3.59
N THR A 204 7.82 0.98 -2.90
CA THR A 204 6.52 0.38 -2.56
C THR A 204 5.68 1.32 -1.67
N TYR A 205 6.32 2.00 -0.71
CA TYR A 205 5.60 2.86 0.24
C TYR A 205 5.16 4.19 -0.38
N ILE A 206 6.07 4.88 -1.07
CA ILE A 206 5.77 6.14 -1.74
C ILE A 206 4.71 5.94 -2.83
N HIS A 207 4.72 4.78 -3.51
CA HIS A 207 3.73 4.44 -4.53
C HIS A 207 2.30 4.58 -4.01
N ILE A 208 1.98 4.02 -2.84
CA ILE A 208 0.63 4.06 -2.26
C ILE A 208 0.20 5.47 -1.89
N LEU A 209 1.12 6.29 -1.38
CA LEU A 209 0.84 7.69 -1.08
C LEU A 209 0.50 8.48 -2.36
N LEU A 210 1.31 8.33 -3.41
CA LEU A 210 1.08 9.00 -4.69
C LEU A 210 -0.21 8.51 -5.37
N LEU A 211 -0.43 7.19 -5.36
CA LEU A 211 -1.62 6.54 -5.91
C LEU A 211 -2.90 7.08 -5.27
N TYR A 212 -2.90 7.25 -3.95
CA TYR A 212 -4.03 7.85 -3.24
C TYR A 212 -4.28 9.29 -3.69
N PHE A 213 -3.24 10.13 -3.72
CA PHE A 213 -3.40 11.54 -4.09
C PHE A 213 -3.74 11.74 -5.57
N LEU A 214 -3.35 10.80 -6.44
CA LEU A 214 -3.80 10.71 -7.81
C LEU A 214 -5.31 10.47 -7.86
N CYS A 215 -5.81 9.40 -7.23
CA CYS A 215 -7.25 9.11 -7.13
C CYS A 215 -8.04 10.28 -6.51
N TYR A 216 -7.57 10.77 -5.36
CA TYR A 216 -8.21 11.87 -4.62
C TYR A 216 -8.31 13.14 -5.47
N SER A 217 -7.22 13.55 -6.12
CA SER A 217 -7.19 14.79 -6.89
C SER A 217 -8.07 14.71 -8.14
N LEU A 218 -8.00 13.60 -8.89
CA LEU A 218 -8.80 13.38 -10.09
C LEU A 218 -10.30 13.36 -9.79
N VAL A 219 -10.72 12.57 -8.79
CA VAL A 219 -12.14 12.45 -8.43
C VAL A 219 -12.69 13.78 -7.93
N ASN A 220 -11.98 14.45 -7.01
CA ASN A 220 -12.47 15.68 -6.41
C ASN A 220 -12.49 16.84 -7.41
N TYR A 221 -11.57 16.87 -8.37
CA TYR A 221 -11.58 17.89 -9.41
C TYR A 221 -12.77 17.72 -10.37
N LEU A 222 -13.03 16.49 -10.82
CA LEU A 222 -14.21 16.17 -11.65
C LEU A 222 -15.52 16.51 -10.94
N ASN A 223 -15.57 16.27 -9.63
CA ASN A 223 -16.73 16.58 -8.79
C ASN A 223 -16.76 18.02 -8.23
N ARG A 224 -15.89 18.93 -8.71
CA ARG A 224 -15.87 20.36 -8.34
C ARG A 224 -15.56 20.63 -6.86
N GLN A 225 -14.96 19.69 -6.15
CA GLN A 225 -14.57 19.85 -4.75
C GLN A 225 -13.21 20.53 -4.59
N ILE A 226 -12.36 20.50 -5.63
CA ILE A 226 -11.08 21.20 -5.66
C ILE A 226 -10.91 22.03 -6.94
N SER A 227 -10.04 23.04 -6.89
CA SER A 227 -9.69 23.89 -8.03
C SER A 227 -8.60 23.27 -8.90
N VAL A 228 -8.36 23.84 -10.09
CA VAL A 228 -7.24 23.45 -10.97
C VAL A 228 -5.88 23.65 -10.28
N ILE A 229 -5.72 24.72 -9.49
CA ILE A 229 -4.48 24.99 -8.75
C ILE A 229 -4.22 23.86 -7.75
N THR A 230 -5.25 23.43 -7.02
CA THR A 230 -5.14 22.30 -6.09
C THR A 230 -4.88 20.98 -6.82
N LEU A 231 -5.44 20.79 -8.02
CA LEU A 231 -5.11 19.63 -8.86
C LEU A 231 -3.63 19.64 -9.28
N LEU A 232 -3.11 20.77 -9.77
CA LEU A 232 -1.70 20.94 -10.15
C LEU A 232 -0.75 20.69 -8.98
N TYR A 233 -1.11 21.17 -7.79
CA TYR A 233 -0.37 20.92 -6.55
C TYR A 233 -0.17 19.42 -6.27
N TYR A 234 -1.11 18.55 -6.67
CA TYR A 234 -0.94 17.11 -6.55
C TYR A 234 -0.25 16.49 -7.77
N LEU A 235 -0.69 16.83 -8.99
CA LEU A 235 -0.17 16.19 -10.21
C LEU A 235 1.30 16.48 -10.46
N ILE A 236 1.77 17.71 -10.22
CA ILE A 236 3.18 18.07 -10.47
C ILE A 236 4.13 17.22 -9.61
N PRO A 237 3.98 17.15 -8.27
CA PRO A 237 4.81 16.25 -7.46
C PRO A 237 4.64 14.78 -7.84
N ILE A 238 3.43 14.31 -8.15
CA ILE A 238 3.20 12.90 -8.50
C ILE A 238 4.06 12.49 -9.70
N PHE A 239 4.04 13.26 -10.79
CA PHE A 239 4.83 12.94 -11.99
C PHE A 239 6.33 13.13 -11.77
N LEU A 240 6.73 14.21 -11.08
CA LEU A 240 8.14 14.48 -10.79
C LEU A 240 8.75 13.37 -9.93
N ILE A 241 8.10 13.02 -8.82
CA ILE A 241 8.53 11.94 -7.92
C ILE A 241 8.55 10.61 -8.69
N SER A 242 7.57 10.37 -9.57
CA SER A 242 7.54 9.12 -10.33
C SER A 242 8.71 8.97 -11.31
N ALA A 243 9.16 10.06 -11.93
CA ALA A 243 10.38 10.04 -12.75
C ALA A 243 11.62 9.82 -11.88
N VAL A 244 11.77 10.61 -10.83
CA VAL A 244 12.97 10.66 -10.01
C VAL A 244 13.18 9.37 -9.19
N ALA A 245 12.10 8.77 -8.68
CA ALA A 245 12.12 7.51 -7.95
C ALA A 245 11.94 6.26 -8.84
N GLU A 246 11.95 6.43 -10.17
CA GLU A 246 11.81 5.32 -11.14
C GLU A 246 10.49 4.51 -11.05
N LEU A 247 9.41 5.13 -10.55
CA LEU A 247 8.07 4.55 -10.38
C LEU A 247 7.25 4.57 -11.68
N LYS A 248 7.79 3.90 -12.70
CA LYS A 248 7.21 3.77 -14.03
C LYS A 248 5.77 3.25 -14.08
N ILE A 249 5.37 2.40 -13.12
CA ILE A 249 4.00 1.86 -13.07
C ILE A 249 2.95 2.94 -12.89
N LEU A 250 3.29 4.03 -12.19
CA LEU A 250 2.32 5.08 -11.86
C LEU A 250 1.88 5.86 -13.10
N TYR A 251 2.71 5.94 -14.14
CA TYR A 251 2.31 6.52 -15.43
C TYR A 251 1.20 5.70 -16.10
N VAL A 252 1.33 4.36 -16.06
CA VAL A 252 0.32 3.44 -16.60
C VAL A 252 -0.95 3.50 -15.76
N GLU A 253 -0.80 3.46 -14.44
CA GLU A 253 -1.94 3.56 -13.51
C GLU A 253 -2.67 4.89 -13.64
N ALA A 254 -1.98 6.01 -13.90
CA ALA A 254 -2.63 7.30 -14.12
C ALA A 254 -3.61 7.27 -15.30
N VAL A 255 -3.26 6.60 -16.40
CA VAL A 255 -4.16 6.43 -17.55
C VAL A 255 -5.33 5.52 -17.19
N ILE A 256 -5.05 4.36 -16.57
CA ILE A 256 -6.09 3.40 -16.17
C ILE A 256 -7.09 4.05 -15.20
N LEU A 257 -6.59 4.73 -14.18
CA LEU A 257 -7.40 5.41 -13.17
C LEU A 257 -8.19 6.56 -13.78
N PHE A 258 -7.60 7.32 -14.69
CA PHE A 258 -8.32 8.37 -15.42
C PHE A 258 -9.52 7.78 -16.17
N ILE A 259 -9.36 6.66 -16.87
CA ILE A 259 -10.46 5.97 -17.56
C ILE A 259 -11.51 5.50 -16.55
N ILE A 260 -11.12 4.77 -15.51
CA ILE A 260 -12.02 4.20 -14.51
C ILE A 260 -12.82 5.30 -13.80
N ILE A 261 -12.15 6.32 -13.25
CA ILE A 261 -12.79 7.45 -12.56
C ILE A 261 -13.78 8.14 -13.49
N SER A 262 -13.47 8.26 -14.77
CA SER A 262 -14.33 8.92 -15.76
C SER A 262 -15.57 8.11 -16.11
N LEU A 263 -15.52 6.78 -16.02
CA LEU A 263 -16.69 5.91 -16.20
C LEU A 263 -17.72 6.12 -15.06
N PHE A 264 -17.25 6.30 -13.83
CA PHE A 264 -18.12 6.42 -12.66
C PHE A 264 -18.47 7.87 -12.28
N SER A 265 -17.79 8.87 -12.85
CA SER A 265 -18.08 10.28 -12.61
C SER A 265 -19.38 10.75 -13.26
N LYS A 266 -20.03 11.75 -12.66
CA LYS A 266 -21.26 12.36 -13.19
C LYS A 266 -21.00 12.99 -14.57
N LYS A 267 -21.77 12.57 -15.58
CA LYS A 267 -21.68 13.09 -16.95
C LYS A 267 -22.42 14.42 -17.05
N SER A 268 -21.72 15.47 -17.43
CA SER A 268 -22.26 16.79 -17.78
C SER A 268 -21.32 17.42 -18.81
N ILE A 269 -21.78 18.40 -19.61
CA ILE A 269 -20.91 19.05 -20.61
C ILE A 269 -19.67 19.70 -19.95
N GLN A 270 -19.84 20.27 -18.76
CA GLN A 270 -18.75 20.81 -17.95
C GLN A 270 -17.82 19.70 -17.42
N SER A 271 -18.34 18.49 -17.17
CA SER A 271 -17.51 17.32 -16.84
C SER A 271 -16.67 16.86 -18.03
N VAL A 272 -17.15 17.01 -19.27
CA VAL A 272 -16.39 16.68 -20.49
C VAL A 272 -15.20 17.62 -20.66
N PHE A 273 -15.39 18.93 -20.49
CA PHE A 273 -14.27 19.88 -20.51
C PHE A 273 -13.22 19.60 -19.44
N LYS A 274 -13.66 19.29 -18.22
CA LYS A 274 -12.75 18.90 -17.14
C LYS A 274 -12.00 17.61 -17.44
N PHE A 275 -12.69 16.64 -18.05
CA PHE A 275 -12.08 15.39 -18.50
C PHE A 275 -10.97 15.66 -19.52
N LEU A 276 -11.24 16.45 -20.55
CA LEU A 276 -10.23 16.83 -21.56
C LEU A 276 -9.04 17.56 -20.91
N LEU A 277 -9.30 18.50 -20.01
CA LEU A 277 -8.25 19.22 -19.29
C LEU A 277 -7.36 18.28 -18.47
N ILE A 278 -7.94 17.33 -17.72
CA ILE A 278 -7.18 16.31 -17.01
C ILE A 278 -6.34 15.49 -17.99
N GLY A 279 -6.93 15.03 -19.10
CA GLY A 279 -6.22 14.26 -20.12
C GLY A 279 -4.99 15.00 -20.65
N ILE A 280 -5.14 16.29 -20.95
CA ILE A 280 -4.03 17.18 -21.36
C ILE A 280 -2.99 17.29 -20.25
N MET A 281 -3.40 17.50 -18.99
CA MET A 281 -2.46 17.63 -17.86
C MET A 281 -1.67 16.34 -17.61
N LEU A 282 -2.30 15.16 -17.71
CA LEU A 282 -1.63 13.87 -17.58
C LEU A 282 -0.63 13.65 -18.73
N LEU A 283 -1.03 14.02 -19.96
CA LEU A 283 -0.15 13.94 -21.13
C LEU A 283 1.05 14.87 -21.00
N VAL A 284 0.82 16.15 -20.67
CA VAL A 284 1.89 17.15 -20.46
C VAL A 284 2.81 16.72 -19.33
N GLY A 285 2.25 16.25 -18.20
CA GLY A 285 3.03 15.73 -17.09
C GLY A 285 3.97 14.60 -17.54
N THR A 286 3.44 13.65 -18.31
CA THR A 286 4.22 12.53 -18.86
C THR A 286 5.31 13.02 -19.83
N ILE A 287 4.99 13.91 -20.78
CA ILE A 287 5.95 14.44 -21.75
C ILE A 287 7.09 15.18 -21.06
N VAL A 288 6.78 15.95 -20.01
CA VAL A 288 7.79 16.75 -19.29
C VAL A 288 8.69 15.89 -18.41
N THR A 289 8.16 14.85 -17.75
CA THR A 289 8.94 14.06 -16.78
C THR A 289 9.57 12.80 -17.35
N LEU A 290 9.11 12.30 -18.51
CA LEU A 290 9.72 11.13 -19.16
C LEU A 290 11.20 11.35 -19.53
N PRO A 291 11.64 12.52 -20.06
CA PRO A 291 13.06 12.78 -20.30
C PRO A 291 13.91 12.69 -19.03
N ILE A 292 13.37 13.13 -17.88
CA ILE A 292 14.04 13.01 -16.58
C ILE A 292 14.23 11.54 -16.21
N LEU A 293 13.18 10.73 -16.37
CA LEU A 293 13.27 9.28 -16.13
C LEU A 293 14.31 8.61 -17.02
N VAL A 294 14.35 8.95 -18.32
CA VAL A 294 15.31 8.38 -19.28
C VAL A 294 16.74 8.83 -18.98
N GLN A 295 16.92 10.06 -18.49
CA GLN A 295 18.23 10.54 -18.08
C GLN A 295 18.77 9.78 -16.85
N ILE A 296 17.91 9.50 -15.88
CA ILE A 296 18.26 8.75 -14.66
C ILE A 296 18.49 7.27 -15.00
N SER A 297 17.60 6.68 -15.80
CA SER A 297 17.62 5.27 -16.17
C SER A 297 17.40 5.11 -17.68
N PRO A 298 18.48 5.18 -18.50
CA PRO A 298 18.41 5.09 -19.97
C PRO A 298 17.75 3.82 -20.51
N PHE A 299 17.69 2.77 -19.69
CA PHE A 299 16.96 1.54 -19.98
C PHE A 299 15.47 1.76 -20.30
N PHE A 300 14.87 2.86 -19.82
CA PHE A 300 13.46 3.21 -20.10
C PHE A 300 13.29 4.11 -21.32
N LYS A 301 14.31 4.26 -22.16
CA LYS A 301 14.13 4.90 -23.47
C LYS A 301 13.03 4.16 -24.23
N ASP A 302 12.13 4.92 -24.86
CA ASP A 302 10.99 4.38 -25.61
C ASP A 302 10.06 3.48 -24.77
N PHE A 303 9.94 3.76 -23.46
CA PHE A 303 9.12 2.98 -22.52
C PHE A 303 7.67 2.78 -22.99
N PHE A 304 7.06 3.77 -23.64
CA PHE A 304 5.67 3.68 -24.11
C PHE A 304 5.49 2.88 -25.41
N ASN A 305 6.54 2.32 -25.99
CA ASN A 305 6.41 1.34 -27.07
C ASN A 305 5.89 0.01 -26.50
N ILE A 306 4.81 -0.53 -27.07
CA ILE A 306 4.17 -1.79 -26.62
C ILE A 306 5.19 -2.94 -26.52
N GLU A 307 6.11 -3.06 -27.48
CA GLU A 307 7.15 -4.09 -27.45
C GLU A 307 8.08 -3.93 -26.25
N ASN A 308 8.47 -2.69 -25.93
CA ASN A 308 9.30 -2.39 -24.77
C ASN A 308 8.55 -2.61 -23.45
N ILE A 309 7.26 -2.24 -23.38
CA ILE A 309 6.41 -2.54 -22.21
C ILE A 309 6.37 -4.05 -21.96
N LEU A 310 6.10 -4.85 -23.00
CA LEU A 310 6.05 -6.30 -22.91
C LEU A 310 7.41 -6.91 -22.57
N LYS A 311 8.49 -6.38 -23.14
CA LYS A 311 9.87 -6.81 -22.85
C LYS A 311 10.26 -6.52 -21.40
N ILE A 312 9.94 -5.33 -20.87
CA ILE A 312 10.24 -4.94 -19.49
C ILE A 312 9.37 -5.73 -18.50
N ALA A 313 8.08 -5.88 -18.81
CA ALA A 313 7.16 -6.61 -17.94
C ALA A 313 7.40 -8.14 -17.96
N GLY A 314 7.83 -8.67 -19.11
CA GLY A 314 8.15 -10.08 -19.33
C GLY A 314 9.61 -10.46 -19.06
N GLY A 315 10.49 -9.47 -18.86
CA GLY A 315 11.90 -9.63 -18.54
C GLY A 315 12.17 -9.81 -17.05
N SER A 316 13.40 -10.21 -16.73
CA SER A 316 13.88 -10.34 -15.36
C SER A 316 14.22 -8.98 -14.74
N TYR A 317 14.10 -8.86 -13.41
CA TYR A 317 14.28 -7.58 -12.72
C TYR A 317 15.74 -7.11 -12.65
N THR A 318 16.72 -8.02 -12.58
CA THR A 318 18.17 -7.70 -12.54
C THR A 318 19.09 -8.63 -13.35
N GLY A 319 18.57 -9.64 -14.06
CA GLY A 319 19.43 -10.56 -14.83
C GLY A 319 18.89 -11.98 -14.92
N GLN A 320 19.75 -12.96 -15.20
CA GLN A 320 19.32 -14.37 -15.26
C GLN A 320 18.79 -14.83 -13.88
N ASP A 321 17.67 -15.56 -13.88
CA ASP A 321 16.96 -16.20 -12.75
C ASP A 321 15.88 -15.42 -11.97
N ASP A 322 15.72 -14.09 -12.11
CA ASP A 322 14.61 -13.38 -11.44
C ASP A 322 13.24 -13.73 -12.03
N ILE A 323 12.22 -13.77 -11.16
CA ILE A 323 10.84 -13.92 -11.60
C ILE A 323 10.34 -12.66 -12.32
N SER A 324 9.76 -12.85 -13.50
CA SER A 324 9.03 -11.79 -14.21
C SER A 324 7.62 -11.66 -13.63
N ARG A 325 7.14 -10.42 -13.48
CA ARG A 325 5.78 -10.10 -12.99
C ARG A 325 4.68 -10.77 -13.82
N LEU A 326 4.80 -10.77 -15.14
CA LEU A 326 3.78 -11.36 -16.03
C LEU A 326 3.88 -12.89 -16.16
N LYS A 327 5.06 -13.45 -15.91
CA LYS A 327 5.31 -14.91 -15.98
C LYS A 327 5.38 -15.56 -14.60
N ALA A 328 4.94 -14.86 -13.55
CA ALA A 328 5.10 -15.32 -12.17
C ALA A 328 4.42 -16.68 -11.93
N ILE A 329 3.19 -16.85 -12.42
CA ILE A 329 2.43 -18.11 -12.28
C ILE A 329 3.18 -19.26 -12.96
N SER A 330 3.50 -19.11 -14.24
CA SER A 330 4.16 -20.18 -15.01
C SER A 330 5.57 -20.47 -14.49
N TYR A 331 6.29 -19.46 -13.99
CA TYR A 331 7.57 -19.64 -13.34
C TYR A 331 7.43 -20.51 -12.08
N VAL A 332 6.51 -20.18 -11.17
CA VAL A 332 6.27 -20.97 -9.95
C VAL A 332 5.90 -22.41 -10.32
N GLN A 333 4.97 -22.62 -11.25
CA GLN A 333 4.54 -23.95 -11.68
C GLN A 333 5.70 -24.78 -12.24
N THR A 334 6.51 -24.21 -13.14
CA THR A 334 7.54 -24.95 -13.86
C THR A 334 8.84 -25.10 -13.07
N ARG A 335 9.27 -24.04 -12.36
CA ARG A 335 10.59 -23.97 -11.70
C ARG A 335 10.59 -24.36 -10.24
N PHE A 336 9.51 -24.09 -9.50
CA PHE A 336 9.42 -24.44 -8.08
C PHE A 336 8.61 -25.71 -7.85
N PHE A 337 7.49 -25.85 -8.55
CA PHE A 337 6.61 -27.00 -8.37
C PHE A 337 6.89 -28.14 -9.35
N HIS A 338 7.72 -27.92 -10.37
CA HIS A 338 8.03 -28.92 -11.40
C HIS A 338 6.77 -29.51 -12.06
N ASN A 339 5.75 -28.67 -12.25
CA ASN A 339 4.42 -29.01 -12.73
C ASN A 339 3.65 -30.03 -11.89
N ASP A 340 4.02 -30.21 -10.62
CA ASP A 340 3.26 -31.01 -9.66
C ASP A 340 1.83 -30.46 -9.49
N VAL A 341 0.85 -31.30 -9.79
CA VAL A 341 -0.57 -30.90 -9.81
C VAL A 341 -1.03 -30.44 -8.42
N ILE A 342 -0.63 -31.13 -7.36
CA ILE A 342 -1.07 -30.82 -6.00
C ILE A 342 -0.47 -29.48 -5.57
N LYS A 343 0.85 -29.32 -5.70
CA LYS A 343 1.54 -28.06 -5.34
C LYS A 343 1.02 -26.87 -6.16
N ASN A 344 0.69 -27.07 -7.43
CA ASN A 344 0.08 -26.01 -8.25
C ASN A 344 -1.24 -25.49 -7.65
N TRP A 345 -2.08 -26.35 -7.10
CA TRP A 345 -3.38 -25.97 -6.55
C TRP A 345 -3.31 -25.46 -5.12
N ILE A 346 -2.58 -26.14 -4.24
CA ILE A 346 -2.58 -25.88 -2.80
C ILE A 346 -1.24 -25.34 -2.26
N GLY A 347 -0.17 -25.29 -3.05
CA GLY A 347 1.13 -24.77 -2.64
C GLY A 347 1.95 -25.77 -1.81
N ILE A 348 3.00 -25.26 -1.15
CA ILE A 348 3.87 -26.05 -0.26
C ILE A 348 3.59 -25.84 1.24
N GLY A 349 2.58 -25.07 1.60
CA GLY A 349 2.22 -24.81 2.98
C GLY A 349 2.66 -23.43 3.45
N LEU A 350 1.80 -22.82 4.24
CA LEU A 350 2.04 -21.51 4.84
C LEU A 350 3.22 -21.59 5.82
N GLY A 351 4.20 -20.68 5.71
CA GLY A 351 5.43 -20.70 6.49
C GLY A 351 6.60 -21.39 5.78
N ASN A 352 6.35 -22.20 4.75
CA ASN A 352 7.42 -22.95 4.06
C ASN A 352 8.16 -22.16 3.01
N ALA A 353 7.75 -20.93 2.69
CA ALA A 353 8.46 -20.02 1.79
C ALA A 353 8.72 -18.65 2.42
N GLU A 354 8.58 -18.54 3.74
CA GLU A 354 8.62 -17.27 4.43
C GLU A 354 10.04 -16.74 4.63
N GLN A 355 10.16 -15.42 4.64
CA GLN A 355 11.38 -14.68 4.94
C GLN A 355 11.25 -13.96 6.28
N SER A 356 12.37 -13.70 6.94
CA SER A 356 12.39 -12.93 8.18
C SER A 356 13.78 -12.36 8.43
N GLN A 357 13.83 -11.30 9.25
CA GLN A 357 15.07 -10.84 9.85
C GLN A 357 15.59 -11.80 10.94
N PHE A 358 14.71 -12.65 11.48
CA PHE A 358 15.07 -13.66 12.45
C PHE A 358 15.35 -14.98 11.74
N SER A 359 16.58 -15.48 11.86
CA SER A 359 17.02 -16.71 11.18
C SER A 359 16.12 -17.91 11.47
N PHE A 360 15.61 -18.05 12.70
CA PHE A 360 14.71 -19.15 13.09
C PHE A 360 13.33 -19.10 12.41
N LEU A 361 12.96 -17.97 11.80
CA LEU A 361 11.72 -17.79 11.03
C LEU A 361 11.96 -17.81 9.50
N GLN A 362 13.20 -17.98 9.06
CA GLN A 362 13.51 -18.17 7.64
C GLN A 362 13.23 -19.60 7.22
N SER A 363 12.52 -19.78 6.10
CA SER A 363 12.26 -21.09 5.54
C SER A 363 13.42 -21.61 4.69
N PRO A 364 13.66 -22.93 4.64
CA PRO A 364 14.65 -23.51 3.73
C PRO A 364 14.40 -23.17 2.26
N PHE A 365 13.12 -23.12 1.85
CA PHE A 365 12.74 -22.74 0.49
C PHE A 365 13.18 -21.30 0.17
N PHE A 366 12.95 -20.36 1.09
CA PHE A 366 13.38 -18.98 0.92
C PHE A 366 14.90 -18.91 0.70
N LEU A 367 15.69 -19.58 1.54
CA LEU A 367 17.15 -19.59 1.40
C LEU A 367 17.62 -20.20 0.06
N GLN A 368 16.90 -21.20 -0.45
CA GLN A 368 17.20 -21.82 -1.74
C GLN A 368 16.87 -20.91 -2.93
N TYR A 369 15.74 -20.18 -2.86
CA TYR A 369 15.18 -19.45 -3.99
C TYR A 369 15.20 -17.92 -3.83
N GLU A 370 15.88 -17.37 -2.82
CA GLU A 370 15.98 -15.93 -2.55
C GLU A 370 16.42 -15.14 -3.80
N ARG A 371 17.37 -15.70 -4.55
CA ARG A 371 17.91 -15.08 -5.78
C ARG A 371 16.87 -14.85 -6.87
N THR A 372 15.77 -15.60 -6.85
CA THR A 372 14.67 -15.43 -7.82
C THR A 372 13.76 -14.24 -7.48
N ARG A 373 13.84 -13.76 -6.24
CA ARG A 373 13.06 -12.64 -5.69
C ARG A 373 11.56 -12.80 -5.83
N TYR A 374 11.06 -14.04 -5.79
CA TYR A 374 9.62 -14.32 -5.71
C TYR A 374 8.97 -13.60 -4.53
N ASN A 375 9.73 -13.37 -3.46
CA ASN A 375 9.31 -12.64 -2.27
C ASN A 375 9.15 -11.13 -2.48
N TRP A 376 9.47 -10.55 -3.65
CA TRP A 376 9.28 -9.11 -3.94
C TRP A 376 7.89 -8.77 -4.48
N PHE A 377 7.10 -9.79 -4.81
CA PHE A 377 5.76 -9.65 -5.36
C PHE A 377 4.76 -10.48 -4.57
N THR A 378 3.58 -9.93 -4.30
CA THR A 378 2.59 -10.62 -3.47
C THR A 378 2.10 -11.91 -4.13
N LEU A 379 1.79 -11.88 -5.43
CA LEU A 379 1.25 -13.02 -6.17
C LEU A 379 2.13 -14.28 -6.10
N PRO A 380 3.40 -14.27 -6.57
CA PRO A 380 4.22 -15.48 -6.52
C PRO A 380 4.51 -15.93 -5.09
N PHE A 381 4.63 -15.01 -4.14
CA PHE A 381 4.84 -15.37 -2.75
C PHE A 381 3.63 -16.12 -2.15
N VAL A 382 2.42 -15.59 -2.33
CA VAL A 382 1.19 -16.28 -1.90
C VAL A 382 1.00 -17.61 -2.65
N MET A 383 1.30 -17.64 -3.96
CA MET A 383 1.17 -18.85 -4.78
C MET A 383 2.10 -19.96 -4.33
N VAL A 384 3.35 -19.65 -3.94
CA VAL A 384 4.26 -20.67 -3.43
C VAL A 384 3.68 -21.33 -2.19
N GLU A 385 3.18 -20.56 -1.23
CA GLU A 385 2.70 -21.08 0.05
C GLU A 385 1.34 -21.77 -0.04
N THR A 386 0.44 -21.27 -0.91
CA THR A 386 -0.99 -21.66 -0.88
C THR A 386 -1.58 -22.04 -2.24
N GLY A 387 -0.76 -22.05 -3.29
CA GLY A 387 -1.15 -22.43 -4.65
C GLY A 387 -2.14 -21.46 -5.29
N LEU A 388 -2.71 -21.88 -6.42
CA LEU A 388 -3.70 -21.09 -7.16
C LEU A 388 -4.98 -20.83 -6.34
N ILE A 389 -5.40 -21.77 -5.48
CA ILE A 389 -6.60 -21.60 -4.65
C ILE A 389 -6.37 -20.46 -3.66
N GLY A 390 -5.22 -20.44 -2.97
CA GLY A 390 -4.90 -19.40 -2.02
C GLY A 390 -4.71 -18.02 -2.67
N VAL A 391 -4.18 -17.98 -3.89
CA VAL A 391 -4.12 -16.74 -4.70
C VAL A 391 -5.51 -16.14 -4.89
N VAL A 392 -6.50 -16.96 -5.26
CA VAL A 392 -7.89 -16.51 -5.45
C VAL A 392 -8.51 -16.06 -4.12
N ILE A 393 -8.35 -16.85 -3.05
CA ILE A 393 -8.90 -16.52 -1.72
C ILE A 393 -8.31 -15.20 -1.20
N PHE A 394 -7.01 -14.98 -1.37
CA PHE A 394 -6.33 -13.79 -0.88
C PHE A 394 -6.87 -12.51 -1.53
N ILE A 395 -7.06 -12.50 -2.86
CA ILE A 395 -7.53 -11.31 -3.58
C ILE A 395 -9.06 -11.14 -3.51
N TYR A 396 -9.81 -12.21 -3.24
CA TYR A 396 -11.27 -12.24 -3.30
C TYR A 396 -11.97 -11.13 -2.49
N PRO A 397 -11.58 -10.78 -1.24
CA PRO A 397 -12.26 -9.71 -0.49
C PRO A 397 -12.24 -8.36 -1.19
N TYR A 398 -11.15 -8.03 -1.88
CA TYR A 398 -11.02 -6.79 -2.63
C TYR A 398 -11.89 -6.79 -3.89
N ILE A 399 -11.88 -7.89 -4.63
CA ILE A 399 -12.72 -8.05 -5.83
C ILE A 399 -14.20 -8.02 -5.44
N TYR A 400 -14.57 -8.68 -4.35
CA TYR A 400 -15.92 -8.64 -3.80
C TYR A 400 -16.34 -7.21 -3.42
N ALA A 401 -15.47 -6.46 -2.72
CA ALA A 401 -15.73 -5.06 -2.40
C ALA A 401 -15.95 -4.20 -3.67
N LEU A 402 -15.09 -4.39 -4.68
CA LEU A 402 -15.19 -3.68 -5.96
C LEU A 402 -16.51 -3.96 -6.65
N ILE A 403 -16.90 -5.23 -6.77
CA ILE A 403 -18.16 -5.65 -7.39
C ILE A 403 -19.35 -5.06 -6.64
N GLU A 404 -19.36 -5.14 -5.30
CA GLU A 404 -20.46 -4.58 -4.50
C GLU A 404 -20.61 -3.05 -4.70
N LEU A 405 -19.51 -2.31 -4.79
CA LEU A 405 -19.55 -0.87 -5.06
C LEU A 405 -20.00 -0.54 -6.49
N ILE A 406 -19.54 -1.32 -7.48
CA ILE A 406 -19.93 -1.17 -8.89
C ILE A 406 -21.41 -1.53 -9.09
N LEU A 407 -21.96 -2.49 -8.35
CA LEU A 407 -23.37 -2.87 -8.47
C LEU A 407 -24.30 -1.91 -7.73
N LYS A 408 -23.84 -1.31 -6.62
CA LYS A 408 -24.65 -0.43 -5.76
C LYS A 408 -24.40 1.06 -5.99
N VAL A 409 -23.91 1.43 -7.18
CA VAL A 409 -23.28 2.74 -7.46
C VAL A 409 -24.03 3.91 -6.82
N LYS A 410 -23.48 4.41 -5.72
CA LYS A 410 -23.67 5.81 -5.34
C LYS A 410 -22.58 6.58 -6.05
N LYS A 411 -22.94 7.45 -7.00
CA LYS A 411 -22.02 8.35 -7.72
C LYS A 411 -21.53 9.49 -6.81
N GLU A 412 -21.15 9.12 -5.60
CA GLU A 412 -20.56 9.98 -4.58
C GLU A 412 -19.04 9.96 -4.77
N PRO A 413 -18.35 11.11 -4.62
CA PRO A 413 -16.91 11.20 -4.81
C PRO A 413 -16.13 10.20 -3.94
N SER A 414 -16.56 9.97 -2.69
CA SER A 414 -15.92 8.98 -1.83
C SER A 414 -15.99 7.57 -2.40
N THR A 415 -17.17 7.13 -2.84
CA THR A 415 -17.34 5.81 -3.46
C THR A 415 -16.49 5.64 -4.72
N ILE A 416 -16.36 6.70 -5.54
CA ILE A 416 -15.53 6.66 -6.75
C ILE A 416 -14.04 6.51 -6.38
N ILE A 417 -13.57 7.18 -5.32
CA ILE A 417 -12.19 6.98 -4.80
C ILE A 417 -12.00 5.53 -4.36
N ALA A 418 -12.95 4.94 -3.64
CA ALA A 418 -12.86 3.54 -3.22
C ALA A 418 -12.82 2.57 -4.42
N ILE A 419 -13.67 2.77 -5.43
CA ILE A 419 -13.66 1.99 -6.68
C ILE A 419 -12.30 2.10 -7.38
N ALA A 420 -11.77 3.31 -7.51
CA ALA A 420 -10.49 3.58 -8.15
C ALA A 420 -9.32 2.90 -7.41
N LEU A 421 -9.28 2.99 -6.08
CA LEU A 421 -8.27 2.28 -5.28
C LEU A 421 -8.42 0.76 -5.43
N LEU A 422 -9.64 0.22 -5.31
CA LEU A 422 -9.90 -1.22 -5.42
C LEU A 422 -9.53 -1.77 -6.81
N SER A 423 -9.70 -0.98 -7.88
CA SER A 423 -9.32 -1.41 -9.23
C SER A 423 -7.80 -1.57 -9.44
N THR A 424 -6.98 -0.97 -8.56
CA THR A 424 -5.51 -1.11 -8.61
C THR A 424 -5.02 -2.37 -7.92
N VAL A 425 -5.87 -3.04 -7.12
CA VAL A 425 -5.48 -4.22 -6.33
C VAL A 425 -4.85 -5.33 -7.18
N PRO A 426 -5.40 -5.72 -8.35
CA PRO A 426 -4.77 -6.75 -9.19
C PRO A 426 -3.36 -6.34 -9.65
N LEU A 427 -3.16 -5.06 -10.00
CA LEU A 427 -1.85 -4.55 -10.39
C LEU A 427 -0.88 -4.58 -9.21
N LEU A 428 -1.27 -4.07 -8.04
CA LEU A 428 -0.44 -4.09 -6.83
C LEU A 428 -0.06 -5.52 -6.43
N TYR A 429 -1.01 -6.45 -6.53
CA TYR A 429 -0.81 -7.86 -6.19
C TYR A 429 0.26 -8.53 -7.06
N ILE A 430 0.31 -8.16 -8.35
CA ILE A 430 1.32 -8.66 -9.30
C ILE A 430 2.62 -7.85 -9.21
N TYR A 431 2.53 -6.55 -8.94
CA TYR A 431 3.63 -5.60 -9.14
C TYR A 431 4.57 -5.45 -7.96
N ASN A 432 4.08 -5.59 -6.71
CA ASN A 432 4.88 -5.40 -5.50
C ASN A 432 4.31 -6.14 -4.26
N LEU A 433 4.88 -5.83 -3.09
CA LEU A 433 4.57 -6.40 -1.78
C LEU A 433 3.60 -5.57 -0.91
N THR A 434 2.89 -4.59 -1.49
CA THR A 434 2.01 -3.67 -0.74
C THR A 434 1.06 -4.42 0.19
N LEU A 435 0.47 -5.52 -0.28
CA LEU A 435 -0.59 -6.25 0.43
C LEU A 435 -0.06 -7.19 1.53
N ARG A 436 1.26 -7.19 1.79
CA ARG A 436 1.91 -7.95 2.89
C ARG A 436 2.78 -7.10 3.80
N THR A 437 3.13 -5.88 3.38
CA THR A 437 3.99 -4.95 4.13
C THR A 437 3.17 -3.90 4.86
N GLU A 438 3.80 -3.13 5.76
CA GLU A 438 3.13 -2.23 6.69
C GLU A 438 2.38 -1.09 5.96
N ILE A 439 2.81 -0.70 4.75
CA ILE A 439 2.06 0.26 3.92
C ILE A 439 0.66 -0.26 3.55
N GLY A 440 0.45 -1.58 3.56
CA GLY A 440 -0.86 -2.20 3.37
C GLY A 440 -1.90 -1.70 4.38
N TYR A 441 -1.50 -1.34 5.61
CA TYR A 441 -2.39 -0.73 6.60
C TYR A 441 -2.97 0.60 6.11
N LEU A 442 -2.12 1.46 5.51
CA LEU A 442 -2.57 2.70 4.91
C LEU A 442 -3.52 2.42 3.75
N PHE A 443 -3.15 1.51 2.85
CA PHE A 443 -3.95 1.20 1.67
C PHE A 443 -5.36 0.71 2.02
N VAL A 444 -5.50 -0.26 2.93
CA VAL A 444 -6.82 -0.77 3.33
C VAL A 444 -7.63 0.23 4.15
N TYR A 445 -6.98 1.09 4.94
CA TYR A 445 -7.65 2.21 5.60
C TYR A 445 -8.22 3.19 4.57
N LEU A 446 -7.46 3.54 3.53
CA LEU A 446 -7.91 4.48 2.49
C LEU A 446 -9.12 3.93 1.73
N ILE A 447 -9.17 2.62 1.49
CA ILE A 447 -10.37 1.97 0.94
C ILE A 447 -11.52 2.11 1.95
N ALA A 448 -11.31 1.65 3.19
CA ALA A 448 -12.34 1.65 4.24
C ALA A 448 -12.93 3.03 4.52
N SER A 449 -12.11 4.09 4.54
CA SER A 449 -12.54 5.47 4.79
C SER A 449 -13.47 6.04 3.73
N HIS A 450 -13.43 5.44 2.54
CA HIS A 450 -14.21 5.86 1.37
C HIS A 450 -15.37 4.90 1.05
N LEU A 451 -15.52 3.80 1.79
CA LEU A 451 -16.68 2.93 1.68
C LEU A 451 -17.95 3.64 2.17
N PRO A 452 -19.12 3.37 1.56
CA PRO A 452 -20.39 3.83 2.10
C PRO A 452 -20.59 3.29 3.51
N LYS A 453 -20.66 4.19 4.50
CA LYS A 453 -20.91 3.77 5.88
C LYS A 453 -22.33 3.24 6.00
N SER A 454 -22.48 2.01 6.51
CA SER A 454 -23.78 1.56 6.99
C SER A 454 -24.19 2.46 8.15
N SER A 455 -25.46 2.85 8.23
CA SER A 455 -26.06 3.65 9.31
C SER A 455 -26.04 2.92 10.65
N LYS A 456 -24.84 2.64 11.18
CA LYS A 456 -24.58 1.93 12.43
C LYS A 456 -23.90 2.85 13.43
N VAL A 457 -24.33 4.10 13.53
CA VAL A 457 -24.04 4.95 14.69
C VAL A 457 -25.17 5.95 14.85
N SER A 458 -26.29 5.47 15.36
CA SER A 458 -27.29 6.27 16.06
C SER A 458 -27.97 5.34 17.06
N ASN A 459 -27.28 5.07 18.17
CA ASN A 459 -27.83 4.70 19.46
C ASN A 459 -26.73 4.88 20.50
#